data_AF-A0A2R7S5E7-F1
#
_entry.id   AF-A0A2R7S5E7-F1
#
_cell.length_a   1.000
_cell.length_b   1.000
_cell.length_c   1.000
_cell.angle_alpha   90.00
_cell.angle_beta   90.00
_cell.angle_gamma   90.00
#
_symmetry.space_group_name_H-M   'P 1'
#
loop_
_entity.id
_entity.type
_entity.pdbx_description
1 polymer ?
#
loop_
_entity_poly.entity_id
_entity_poly.type
_entity_poly.pdbx_seq_one_letter_code
_entity_poly.pdbx_strand_id
1 'polypeptide(L)'
;GWVAPSLHDPAEAGVQQWPADRLQRWLRDGHADGHTAQGPMAEVVLGSTANLDEADLAAMARYLRSLPEQAVARPPPAQADTRRRERGAGLYREHCAACHGEQGEGRMSASGDPAYPALAGSRTVTQASAANLVRIIERGGFGPATPGHPQPFGMPPFAGLLQADELAALASHLRQSFGNQAGEVTSVEVLRLRAAGAAH
;
A
#
# COMPACT_ATOMS: atom_id res chain seq x y z
N GLY A 1 5.09 -9.16 11.46
CA GLY A 1 4.79 -7.70 11.49
C GLY A 1 5.32 -6.97 10.25
N TRP A 2 5.14 -5.64 10.20
CA TRP A 2 5.79 -4.62 9.33
C TRP A 2 6.93 -5.09 8.39
N VAL A 3 6.86 -4.94 7.05
CA VAL A 3 8.07 -4.98 6.20
C VAL A 3 8.40 -3.55 5.78
N ALA A 4 9.61 -3.08 6.12
CA ALA A 4 10.12 -1.81 5.65
C ALA A 4 10.65 -1.96 4.21
N PRO A 5 10.02 -1.34 3.20
CA PRO A 5 10.51 -1.38 1.84
C PRO A 5 11.84 -0.64 1.66
N SER A 6 12.63 -1.06 0.67
CA SER A 6 13.90 -0.41 0.35
C SER A 6 13.69 1.03 -0.09
N LEU A 7 14.44 1.97 0.50
CA LEU A 7 14.51 3.36 0.05
C LEU A 7 15.41 3.54 -1.18
N HIS A 8 16.15 2.51 -1.58
CA HIS A 8 17.05 2.55 -2.73
C HIS A 8 16.40 2.04 -4.02
N ASP A 9 15.38 1.18 -3.92
CA ASP A 9 14.72 0.57 -5.07
C ASP A 9 13.47 1.39 -5.47
N PRO A 10 13.42 1.96 -6.69
CA PRO A 10 12.28 2.77 -7.15
C PRO A 10 10.95 2.02 -7.22
N ALA A 11 11.00 0.69 -7.36
CA ALA A 11 9.80 -0.16 -7.37
C ALA A 11 9.36 -0.56 -5.95
N GLU A 12 10.10 -0.16 -4.92
CA GLU A 12 9.71 -0.26 -3.51
C GLU A 12 9.41 1.15 -2.95
N ALA A 13 10.17 1.64 -1.98
CA ALA A 13 9.97 2.97 -1.38
C ALA A 13 10.97 4.03 -1.87
N GLY A 14 11.69 3.77 -2.97
CA GLY A 14 12.55 4.77 -3.61
C GLY A 14 11.77 6.00 -4.09
N VAL A 15 12.27 7.19 -3.74
CA VAL A 15 11.67 8.50 -4.05
C VAL A 15 12.65 9.45 -4.76
N GLN A 16 13.81 8.95 -5.21
CA GLN A 16 14.87 9.69 -5.89
C GLN A 16 14.32 10.56 -7.04
N GLN A 17 13.41 9.96 -7.82
CA GLN A 17 12.81 10.57 -9.01
C GLN A 17 11.51 11.36 -8.72
N TRP A 18 11.06 11.42 -7.45
CA TRP A 18 9.87 12.21 -7.11
C TRP A 18 10.16 13.71 -7.19
N PRO A 19 9.15 14.52 -7.59
CA PRO A 19 9.20 15.97 -7.36
C PRO A 19 9.42 16.28 -5.89
N ALA A 20 10.28 17.26 -5.59
CA ALA A 20 10.66 17.58 -4.22
C ALA A 20 9.46 18.07 -3.38
N ASP A 21 8.57 18.82 -4.00
CA ASP A 21 7.35 19.35 -3.41
C ASP A 21 6.35 18.23 -3.10
N ARG A 22 6.22 17.23 -3.98
CA ARG A 22 5.41 16.02 -3.73
C ARG A 22 5.89 15.29 -2.48
N LEU A 23 7.20 15.05 -2.36
CA LEU A 23 7.74 14.33 -1.21
C LEU A 23 7.57 15.12 0.10
N GLN A 24 7.73 16.44 0.06
CA GLN A 24 7.46 17.29 1.23
C GLN A 24 5.99 17.22 1.66
N ARG A 25 5.04 17.32 0.71
CA ARG A 25 3.61 17.12 1.01
C ARG A 25 3.34 15.74 1.59
N TRP A 26 3.92 14.69 1.01
CA TRP A 26 3.74 13.33 1.52
C TRP A 26 4.27 13.16 2.95
N LEU A 27 5.45 13.72 3.26
CA LEU A 27 6.01 13.68 4.61
C LEU A 27 5.14 14.47 5.61
N ARG A 28 4.61 15.62 5.21
CA ARG A 28 3.77 16.45 6.07
C ARG A 28 2.38 15.87 6.30
N ASP A 29 1.73 15.47 5.21
CA ASP A 29 0.30 15.18 5.19
C ASP A 29 0.02 13.67 5.15
N GLY A 30 1.06 12.85 4.96
CA GLY A 30 0.97 11.40 4.84
C GLY A 30 0.31 10.92 3.55
N HIS A 31 0.03 11.83 2.62
CA HIS A 31 -0.54 11.51 1.33
C HIS A 31 -0.06 12.50 0.27
N ALA A 32 0.16 12.01 -0.95
CA ALA A 32 0.44 12.83 -2.12
C ALA A 32 0.27 12.00 -3.40
N ASP A 33 -0.47 12.53 -4.38
CA ASP A 33 -0.57 11.98 -5.73
C ASP A 33 -0.85 10.45 -5.78
N GLY A 34 -1.82 10.00 -4.98
CA GLY A 34 -2.23 8.59 -4.89
C GLY A 34 -1.38 7.70 -3.99
N HIS A 35 -0.33 8.24 -3.36
CA HIS A 35 0.45 7.55 -2.35
C HIS A 35 0.00 7.96 -0.95
N THR A 36 -0.32 6.99 -0.10
CA THR A 36 -0.77 7.23 1.28
C THR A 36 0.06 6.39 2.25
N ALA A 37 0.52 7.01 3.33
CA ALA A 37 1.19 6.34 4.44
C ALA A 37 0.19 5.41 5.16
N GLN A 38 0.64 4.19 5.45
CA GLN A 38 -0.17 3.17 6.11
C GLN A 38 0.66 2.44 7.17
N GLY A 39 -0.02 1.84 8.15
CA GLY A 39 0.64 1.12 9.22
C GLY A 39 1.61 2.01 10.01
N PRO A 40 2.82 1.54 10.35
CA PRO A 40 3.78 2.31 11.14
C PRO A 40 4.17 3.65 10.52
N MET A 41 4.14 3.77 9.19
CA MET A 41 4.41 5.06 8.54
C MET A 41 3.29 6.08 8.76
N ALA A 42 2.04 5.66 8.93
CA ALA A 42 0.97 6.58 9.30
C ALA A 42 1.20 7.13 10.72
N GLU A 43 1.68 6.31 11.65
CA GLU A 43 2.03 6.74 13.01
C GLU A 43 3.23 7.69 13.01
N VAL A 44 4.26 7.41 12.20
CA VAL A 44 5.42 8.31 12.02
C VAL A 44 4.98 9.66 11.48
N VAL A 45 4.09 9.68 10.49
CA VAL A 45 3.56 10.95 9.96
C VAL A 45 2.82 11.71 11.05
N LEU A 46 1.83 11.08 11.66
CA LEU A 46 0.97 11.72 12.66
C LEU A 46 1.77 12.21 13.89
N GLY A 47 2.67 11.38 14.40
CA GLY A 47 3.41 11.64 15.63
C GLY A 47 4.71 12.43 15.44
N SER A 48 5.19 12.60 14.20
CA SER A 48 6.48 13.23 13.93
C SER A 48 6.43 14.16 12.72
N THR A 49 6.44 13.63 11.49
CA THR A 49 6.75 14.47 10.30
C THR A 49 5.68 15.50 9.98
N ALA A 50 4.42 15.28 10.39
CA ALA A 50 3.36 16.29 10.28
C ALA A 50 3.56 17.51 11.18
N ASN A 51 4.43 17.42 12.19
CA ASN A 51 4.71 18.49 13.16
C ASN A 51 6.00 19.26 12.83
N LEU A 52 6.70 18.89 11.76
CA LEU A 52 7.95 19.54 11.32
C LEU A 52 7.63 20.82 10.53
N ASP A 53 8.57 21.76 10.54
CA ASP A 53 8.48 22.95 9.69
C ASP A 53 8.87 22.65 8.24
N GLU A 54 8.65 23.62 7.35
CA GLU A 54 8.96 23.46 5.93
C GLU A 54 10.46 23.27 5.64
N ALA A 55 11.34 23.84 6.46
CA ALA A 55 12.78 23.75 6.27
C ALA A 55 13.28 22.32 6.56
N ASP A 56 12.77 21.72 7.64
CA ASP A 56 13.04 20.33 8.02
C ASP A 56 12.47 19.35 7.00
N LEU A 57 11.22 19.54 6.58
CA LEU A 57 10.60 18.72 5.53
C LEU A 57 11.39 18.80 4.21
N ALA A 58 11.83 19.99 3.81
CA ALA A 58 12.68 20.18 2.63
C ALA A 58 14.05 19.50 2.79
N ALA A 59 14.66 19.56 3.98
CA ALA A 59 15.92 18.88 4.26
C ALA A 59 15.79 17.36 4.16
N MET A 60 14.75 16.78 4.78
CA MET A 60 14.44 15.35 4.68
C MET A 60 14.17 14.92 3.23
N ALA A 61 13.36 15.69 2.50
CA ALA A 61 13.07 15.40 1.10
C ALA A 61 14.33 15.44 0.23
N ARG A 62 15.24 16.40 0.45
CA ARG A 62 16.54 16.45 -0.24
C ARG A 62 17.39 15.22 0.07
N TYR A 63 17.50 14.84 1.34
CA TYR A 63 18.28 13.67 1.76
C TYR A 63 17.74 12.36 1.17
N LEU A 64 16.43 12.12 1.27
CA LEU A 64 15.80 10.92 0.73
C LEU A 64 15.98 10.82 -0.79
N ARG A 65 15.91 11.96 -1.49
CA ARG A 65 16.13 12.01 -2.95
C ARG A 65 17.59 11.81 -3.34
N SER A 66 18.54 12.11 -2.45
CA SER A 66 19.97 11.94 -2.71
C SER A 66 20.48 10.51 -2.48
N LEU A 67 19.66 9.63 -1.91
CA LEU A 67 20.04 8.23 -1.70
C LEU A 67 20.34 7.55 -3.04
N PRO A 68 21.39 6.71 -3.14
CA PRO A 68 21.71 6.03 -4.39
C PRO A 68 20.55 5.15 -4.84
N GLU A 69 20.20 5.22 -6.11
CA GLU A 69 19.21 4.35 -6.73
C GLU A 69 19.83 2.97 -7.01
N GLN A 70 19.21 1.92 -6.50
CA GLN A 70 19.64 0.53 -6.67
C GLN A 70 18.41 -0.34 -6.94
N ALA A 71 18.06 -0.47 -8.21
CA ALA A 71 16.98 -1.36 -8.63
C ALA A 71 17.40 -2.84 -8.45
N VAL A 72 16.55 -3.63 -7.81
CA VAL A 72 16.79 -5.07 -7.66
C VAL A 72 16.11 -5.82 -8.80
N ALA A 73 16.88 -6.62 -9.54
CA ALA A 73 16.33 -7.51 -10.55
C ALA A 73 15.43 -8.56 -9.88
N ARG A 74 14.19 -8.70 -10.36
CA ARG A 74 13.22 -9.67 -9.84
C ARG A 74 12.95 -10.75 -10.88
N PRO A 75 12.81 -12.03 -10.48
CA PRO A 75 12.38 -13.07 -11.38
C PRO A 75 10.95 -12.78 -11.88
N PRO A 76 10.54 -13.35 -13.03
CA PRO A 76 9.17 -13.25 -13.49
C PRO A 76 8.17 -13.67 -12.39
N PRO A 77 7.08 -12.90 -12.19
CA PRO A 77 6.13 -13.19 -11.13
C PRO A 77 5.42 -14.52 -11.38
N ALA A 78 5.42 -15.39 -10.37
CA ALA A 78 4.61 -16.60 -10.38
C ALA A 78 3.12 -16.22 -10.55
N GLN A 79 2.44 -16.90 -11.45
CA GLN A 79 1.05 -16.62 -11.78
C GLN A 79 0.12 -17.51 -10.96
N ALA A 80 -0.98 -16.93 -10.47
CA ALA A 80 -2.01 -17.71 -9.79
C ALA A 80 -2.70 -18.62 -10.81
N ASP A 81 -3.15 -19.81 -10.42
CA ASP A 81 -3.98 -20.65 -11.29
C ASP A 81 -5.36 -20.02 -11.58
N THR A 82 -6.08 -20.55 -12.56
CA THR A 82 -7.39 -20.03 -12.98
C THR A 82 -8.39 -19.98 -11.83
N ARG A 83 -8.45 -21.02 -11.00
CA ARG A 83 -9.40 -21.11 -9.88
C ARG A 83 -9.12 -20.02 -8.84
N ARG A 84 -7.84 -19.82 -8.48
CA ARG A 84 -7.44 -18.76 -7.53
C ARG A 84 -7.77 -17.38 -8.08
N ARG A 85 -7.52 -17.13 -9.37
CA ARG A 85 -7.85 -15.85 -10.02
C ARG A 85 -9.35 -15.57 -10.02
N GLU A 86 -10.18 -16.54 -10.39
CA GLU A 86 -11.64 -16.40 -10.40
C GLU A 86 -12.20 -16.17 -8.99
N ARG A 87 -11.71 -16.92 -7.99
CA ARG A 87 -12.09 -16.73 -6.59
C ARG A 87 -11.73 -15.33 -6.10
N GLY A 88 -10.50 -14.88 -6.37
CA GLY A 88 -10.05 -13.54 -6.01
C GLY A 88 -10.85 -12.42 -6.67
N ALA A 89 -11.22 -12.58 -7.95
CA ALA A 89 -12.06 -11.63 -8.66
C ALA A 89 -13.48 -11.55 -8.07
N GLY A 90 -14.06 -12.69 -7.65
CA GLY A 90 -15.34 -12.71 -6.94
C GLY A 90 -15.30 -11.94 -5.62
N LEU A 91 -14.29 -12.24 -4.80
CA LEU A 91 -14.07 -11.55 -3.51
C LEU A 91 -13.85 -10.05 -3.70
N TYR A 92 -13.12 -9.64 -4.74
CA TYR A 92 -12.89 -8.23 -5.04
C TYR A 92 -14.18 -7.47 -5.33
N ARG A 93 -15.04 -8.02 -6.20
CA ARG A 93 -16.35 -7.42 -6.50
C ARG A 93 -17.23 -7.32 -5.27
N GLU A 94 -17.21 -8.34 -4.43
CA GLU A 94 -18.05 -8.42 -3.24
C GLU A 94 -17.64 -7.42 -2.14
N HIS A 95 -16.33 -7.24 -1.94
CA HIS A 95 -15.82 -6.55 -0.75
C HIS A 95 -15.03 -5.27 -1.03
N CYS A 96 -14.49 -5.08 -2.23
CA CYS A 96 -13.48 -4.06 -2.49
C CYS A 96 -13.91 -3.03 -3.54
N ALA A 97 -14.62 -3.48 -4.59
CA ALA A 97 -14.94 -2.65 -5.76
C ALA A 97 -15.82 -1.44 -5.41
N ALA A 98 -16.66 -1.54 -4.36
CA ALA A 98 -17.49 -0.45 -3.87
C ALA A 98 -16.70 0.75 -3.31
N CYS A 99 -15.43 0.57 -2.92
CA CYS A 99 -14.55 1.65 -2.49
C CYS A 99 -13.41 1.88 -3.50
N HIS A 100 -12.76 0.83 -3.99
CA HIS A 100 -11.58 0.92 -4.86
C HIS A 100 -11.86 0.99 -6.38
N GLY A 101 -13.11 0.89 -6.81
CA GLY A 101 -13.50 0.93 -8.22
C GLY A 101 -13.56 -0.47 -8.83
N GLU A 102 -14.16 -0.62 -10.00
CA GLU A 102 -14.24 -1.94 -10.68
C GLU A 102 -12.89 -2.33 -11.30
N GLN A 103 -12.06 -1.34 -11.62
CA GLN A 103 -10.74 -1.50 -12.24
C GLN A 103 -9.63 -1.08 -11.27
N GLY A 104 -9.90 -1.02 -9.95
CA GLY A 104 -8.91 -0.60 -8.97
C GLY A 104 -8.43 0.86 -9.15
N GLU A 105 -9.20 1.69 -9.82
CA GLU A 105 -8.87 3.09 -10.16
C GLU A 105 -8.99 4.05 -8.96
N GLY A 106 -9.57 3.59 -7.85
CA GLY A 106 -9.83 4.43 -6.68
C GLY A 106 -10.99 5.41 -6.90
N ARG A 107 -11.17 6.34 -5.96
CA ARG A 107 -12.13 7.45 -6.12
C ARG A 107 -11.57 8.73 -5.53
N MET A 108 -11.93 9.84 -6.15
CA MET A 108 -11.68 11.18 -5.63
C MET A 108 -12.85 11.64 -4.76
N SER A 109 -12.55 12.45 -3.75
CA SER A 109 -13.52 13.18 -2.96
C SER A 109 -14.11 14.35 -3.77
N ALA A 110 -15.16 14.97 -3.24
CA ALA A 110 -15.72 16.19 -3.82
C ALA A 110 -14.73 17.38 -3.81
N SER A 111 -13.73 17.37 -2.92
CA SER A 111 -12.66 18.38 -2.85
C SER A 111 -11.52 18.13 -3.84
N GLY A 112 -11.53 17.02 -4.55
CA GLY A 112 -10.46 16.65 -5.50
C GLY A 112 -9.28 15.93 -4.86
N ASP A 113 -9.43 15.43 -3.63
CA ASP A 113 -8.42 14.61 -2.93
C ASP A 113 -8.74 13.11 -3.11
N PRO A 114 -7.75 12.19 -3.09
CA PRO A 114 -8.04 10.76 -3.13
C PRO A 114 -8.85 10.31 -1.91
N ALA A 115 -10.14 9.99 -2.10
CA ALA A 115 -11.00 9.45 -1.04
C ALA A 115 -10.69 7.96 -0.78
N TYR A 116 -10.57 7.19 -1.85
CA TYR A 116 -10.14 5.79 -1.80
C TYR A 116 -8.95 5.60 -2.75
N PRO A 117 -7.83 5.03 -2.28
CA PRO A 117 -6.62 4.94 -3.10
C PRO A 117 -6.82 3.97 -4.25
N ALA A 118 -6.19 4.27 -5.39
CA ALA A 118 -6.06 3.34 -6.50
C ALA A 118 -5.24 2.12 -6.08
N LEU A 119 -5.70 0.95 -6.50
CA LEU A 119 -4.98 -0.33 -6.39
C LEU A 119 -4.21 -0.64 -7.69
N ALA A 120 -4.68 -0.10 -8.82
CA ALA A 120 -3.94 -0.12 -10.08
C ALA A 120 -2.65 0.68 -9.96
N GLY A 121 -1.50 0.06 -10.29
CA GLY A 121 -0.18 0.68 -10.18
C GLY A 121 0.29 0.97 -8.75
N SER A 122 -0.46 0.56 -7.73
CA SER A 122 -0.09 0.81 -6.33
C SER A 122 1.19 0.07 -5.98
N ARG A 123 2.16 0.80 -5.42
CA ARG A 123 3.43 0.21 -4.95
C ARG A 123 3.16 -0.87 -3.93
N THR A 124 2.33 -0.60 -2.90
CA THR A 124 1.95 -1.58 -1.86
C THR A 124 1.40 -2.88 -2.44
N VAL A 125 0.67 -2.81 -3.56
CA VAL A 125 0.17 -3.99 -4.26
C VAL A 125 1.31 -4.69 -4.99
N THR A 126 2.19 -3.97 -5.67
CA THR A 126 3.20 -4.53 -6.59
C THR A 126 4.57 -4.83 -5.96
N GLN A 127 4.80 -4.50 -4.68
CA GLN A 127 6.06 -4.80 -3.97
C GLN A 127 6.44 -6.27 -4.06
N ALA A 128 7.75 -6.57 -3.95
CA ALA A 128 8.24 -7.94 -3.97
C ALA A 128 7.59 -8.78 -2.86
N SER A 129 7.52 -8.23 -1.64
CA SER A 129 6.81 -8.86 -0.52
C SER A 129 5.34 -8.49 -0.51
N ALA A 130 4.45 -9.48 -0.43
CA ALA A 130 3.02 -9.23 -0.23
C ALA A 130 2.64 -8.95 1.23
N ALA A 131 3.61 -8.94 2.16
CA ALA A 131 3.35 -8.89 3.60
C ALA A 131 2.57 -7.64 4.05
N ASN A 132 2.87 -6.48 3.45
CA ASN A 132 2.19 -5.24 3.76
C ASN A 132 0.76 -5.23 3.18
N LEU A 133 0.60 -5.66 1.92
CA LEU A 133 -0.72 -5.82 1.29
C LEU A 133 -1.63 -6.73 2.12
N VAL A 134 -1.15 -7.92 2.47
CA VAL A 134 -1.90 -8.90 3.28
C VAL A 134 -2.31 -8.29 4.61
N ARG A 135 -1.40 -7.59 5.30
CA ARG A 135 -1.72 -6.95 6.59
C ARG A 135 -2.73 -5.82 6.47
N ILE A 136 -2.65 -5.00 5.42
CA ILE A 136 -3.60 -3.92 5.19
C ILE A 136 -5.00 -4.51 4.98
N ILE A 137 -5.13 -5.58 4.19
CA ILE A 137 -6.43 -6.24 4.00
C ILE A 137 -6.93 -6.83 5.33
N GLU A 138 -6.08 -7.52 6.08
CA GLU A 138 -6.51 -8.15 7.34
C GLU A 138 -6.95 -7.15 8.40
N ARG A 139 -6.14 -6.12 8.60
CA ARG A 139 -6.29 -5.19 9.73
C ARG A 139 -7.10 -3.95 9.37
N GLY A 140 -7.28 -3.68 8.07
CA GLY A 140 -7.81 -2.41 7.62
C GLY A 140 -6.97 -1.24 8.15
N GLY A 141 -7.64 -0.13 8.43
CA GLY A 141 -7.05 1.00 9.14
C GLY A 141 -7.32 2.33 8.47
N PHE A 142 -6.62 3.36 8.93
CA PHE A 142 -6.78 4.73 8.48
C PHE A 142 -5.43 5.28 8.02
N GLY A 143 -5.47 6.19 7.05
CA GLY A 143 -4.34 7.10 6.82
C GLY A 143 -4.14 8.04 8.02
N PRO A 144 -3.01 8.75 8.12
CA PRO A 144 -2.80 9.72 9.19
C PRO A 144 -3.77 10.90 9.06
N ALA A 145 -4.38 11.30 10.17
CA ALA A 145 -5.21 12.50 10.24
C ALA A 145 -4.31 13.72 10.48
N THR A 146 -4.05 14.49 9.44
CA THR A 146 -3.15 15.66 9.47
C THR A 146 -3.95 16.94 9.18
N PRO A 147 -3.40 18.15 9.42
CA PRO A 147 -4.07 19.38 9.02
C PRO A 147 -4.44 19.42 7.53
N GLY A 148 -3.60 18.84 6.65
CA GLY A 148 -3.87 18.71 5.22
C GLY A 148 -4.86 17.61 4.85
N HIS A 149 -5.16 16.68 5.75
CA HIS A 149 -6.13 15.59 5.55
C HIS A 149 -6.75 15.15 6.89
N PRO A 150 -7.66 15.97 7.46
CA PRO A 150 -8.09 15.81 8.84
C PRO A 150 -9.05 14.64 9.06
N GLN A 151 -9.68 14.11 8.00
CA GLN A 151 -10.71 13.07 8.07
C GLN A 151 -10.45 11.97 7.02
N PRO A 152 -9.42 11.13 7.21
CA PRO A 152 -9.12 10.04 6.29
C PRO A 152 -10.21 8.97 6.29
N PHE A 153 -10.57 8.47 5.10
CA PHE A 153 -11.43 7.31 4.97
C PHE A 153 -10.73 6.05 5.48
N GLY A 154 -11.47 5.22 6.21
CA GLY A 154 -10.97 3.95 6.74
C GLY A 154 -11.17 2.79 5.77
N MET A 155 -10.23 1.85 5.76
CA MET A 155 -10.40 0.53 5.16
C MET A 155 -10.91 -0.45 6.24
N PRO A 156 -12.00 -1.20 5.99
CA PRO A 156 -12.50 -2.17 6.97
C PRO A 156 -11.53 -3.35 7.15
N PRO A 157 -11.46 -3.95 8.35
CA PRO A 157 -10.65 -5.14 8.60
C PRO A 157 -11.32 -6.41 8.08
N PHE A 158 -10.56 -7.28 7.41
CA PHE A 158 -11.05 -8.55 6.86
C PHE A 158 -10.55 -9.80 7.59
N ALA A 159 -9.75 -9.66 8.66
CA ALA A 159 -9.17 -10.80 9.38
C ALA A 159 -10.19 -11.83 9.89
N GLY A 160 -11.39 -11.39 10.29
CA GLY A 160 -12.48 -12.25 10.74
C GLY A 160 -13.45 -12.71 9.64
N LEU A 161 -13.31 -12.16 8.42
CA LEU A 161 -14.21 -12.44 7.30
C LEU A 161 -13.57 -13.38 6.26
N LEU A 162 -12.26 -13.22 6.01
CA LEU A 162 -11.54 -13.96 4.98
C LEU A 162 -10.61 -15.01 5.57
N GLN A 163 -10.80 -16.26 5.14
CA GLN A 163 -9.87 -17.34 5.43
C GLN A 163 -8.56 -17.18 4.66
N ALA A 164 -7.53 -17.94 5.06
CA ALA A 164 -6.19 -17.77 4.50
C ALA A 164 -6.11 -18.01 2.99
N ASP A 165 -6.90 -18.95 2.47
CA ASP A 165 -7.01 -19.24 1.05
C ASP A 165 -7.78 -18.17 0.27
N GLU A 166 -8.83 -17.62 0.85
CA GLU A 166 -9.61 -16.52 0.28
C GLU A 166 -8.79 -15.24 0.22
N LEU A 167 -8.08 -14.91 1.30
CA LEU A 167 -7.18 -13.77 1.35
C LEU A 167 -6.02 -13.93 0.35
N ALA A 168 -5.45 -15.12 0.24
CA ALA A 168 -4.44 -15.44 -0.76
C ALA A 168 -4.97 -15.25 -2.19
N ALA A 169 -6.21 -15.69 -2.46
CA ALA A 169 -6.87 -15.50 -3.74
C ALA A 169 -7.12 -14.02 -4.06
N LEU A 170 -7.66 -13.27 -3.10
CA LEU A 170 -7.90 -11.83 -3.22
C LEU A 170 -6.59 -11.07 -3.46
N ALA A 171 -5.57 -11.29 -2.63
CA ALA A 171 -4.28 -10.62 -2.78
C ALA A 171 -3.59 -10.95 -4.12
N SER A 172 -3.68 -12.20 -4.57
CA SER A 172 -3.19 -12.60 -5.89
C SER A 172 -3.92 -11.87 -7.02
N HIS A 173 -5.25 -11.76 -6.92
CA HIS A 173 -6.04 -11.03 -7.91
C HIS A 173 -5.64 -9.56 -7.99
N LEU A 174 -5.49 -8.88 -6.85
CA LEU A 174 -5.04 -7.48 -6.81
C LEU A 174 -3.66 -7.30 -7.47
N ARG A 175 -2.75 -8.25 -7.24
CA ARG A 175 -1.37 -8.25 -7.75
C ARG A 175 -1.23 -8.52 -9.24
N GLN A 176 -2.24 -9.12 -9.86
CA GLN A 176 -2.22 -9.58 -11.26
C GLN A 176 -3.31 -8.93 -12.13
N SER A 177 -4.12 -8.03 -11.55
CA SER A 177 -5.20 -7.33 -12.25
C SER A 177 -4.87 -5.84 -12.40
N PHE A 178 -5.70 -5.12 -13.17
CA PHE A 178 -5.59 -3.65 -13.31
C PHE A 178 -4.25 -3.18 -13.89
N GLY A 179 -3.57 -4.04 -14.67
CA GLY A 179 -2.23 -3.77 -15.20
C GLY A 179 -1.09 -4.05 -14.22
N ASN A 180 -1.38 -4.51 -13.00
CA ASN A 180 -0.36 -4.90 -12.03
C ASN A 180 0.36 -6.18 -12.47
N GLN A 181 1.67 -6.24 -12.22
CA GLN A 181 2.52 -7.38 -12.56
C GLN A 181 3.33 -7.82 -11.33
N ALA A 182 2.68 -8.53 -10.42
CA ALA A 182 3.33 -9.06 -9.23
C ALA A 182 2.94 -10.52 -8.96
N GLY A 183 3.80 -11.24 -8.22
CA GLY A 183 3.66 -12.68 -7.98
C GLY A 183 2.39 -13.02 -7.22
N GLU A 184 1.90 -14.24 -7.36
CA GLU A 184 0.78 -14.73 -6.54
C GLU A 184 1.12 -14.70 -5.05
N VAL A 185 0.06 -14.76 -4.24
CA VAL A 185 0.13 -14.97 -2.79
C VAL A 185 -0.48 -16.33 -2.50
N THR A 186 0.24 -17.15 -1.74
CA THR A 186 -0.23 -18.50 -1.38
C THR A 186 -0.89 -18.54 -0.01
N SER A 187 -1.79 -19.50 0.21
CA SER A 187 -2.43 -19.67 1.53
C SER A 187 -1.40 -19.94 2.63
N VAL A 188 -0.32 -20.66 2.29
CA VAL A 188 0.78 -20.94 3.22
C VAL A 188 1.53 -19.66 3.58
N GLU A 189 1.76 -18.76 2.63
CA GLU A 189 2.36 -17.45 2.89
C GLU A 189 1.49 -16.62 3.83
N VAL A 190 0.18 -16.57 3.61
CA VAL A 190 -0.77 -15.88 4.50
C VAL A 190 -0.71 -16.44 5.92
N LEU A 191 -0.75 -17.77 6.07
CA LEU A 191 -0.65 -18.42 7.39
C LEU A 191 0.65 -18.08 8.12
N ARG A 192 1.78 -18.06 7.41
CA ARG A 192 3.08 -17.65 7.98
C ARG A 192 3.05 -16.19 8.43
N LEU A 193 2.46 -15.31 7.64
CA LEU A 193 2.33 -13.88 7.97
C LEU A 193 1.45 -13.65 9.21
N ARG A 194 0.35 -14.39 9.35
CA ARG A 194 -0.52 -14.38 10.54
C ARG A 194 0.25 -14.84 11.78
N ALA A 195 0.95 -15.96 11.70
CA ALA A 195 1.73 -16.50 12.82
C ALA A 195 2.82 -15.51 13.29
N ALA A 196 3.56 -14.90 12.35
CA ALA A 196 4.56 -13.88 12.66
C ALA A 196 3.97 -12.54 13.14
N GLY A 197 2.65 -12.37 13.07
CA GLY A 197 1.93 -11.20 13.58
C GLY A 197 1.32 -11.40 14.97
N ALA A 198 1.17 -12.65 15.42
CA ALA A 198 0.64 -12.99 16.74
C ALA A 198 1.73 -13.14 17.82
N ALA A 199 3.00 -13.22 17.41
CA ALA A 199 4.16 -13.35 18.29
C ALA A 199 4.68 -12.00 18.87
N HIS A 200 4.00 -10.89 18.57
CA HIS A 200 4.29 -9.53 19.00
C HIS A 200 2.99 -8.81 19.32
#